data_AF-A0A6B3MMN4-F1
#
_entry.id   AF-A0A6B3MMN4-F1
#
_cell.length_a   1.000
_cell.length_b   1.000
_cell.length_c   1.000
_cell.angle_alpha   90.00
_cell.angle_beta   90.00
_cell.angle_gamma   90.00
#
_symmetry.space_group_name_H-M   'P 1'
#
loop_
_entity.id
_entity.type
_entity.pdbx_description
1 polymer ?
#
loop_
_entity_poly.entity_id
_entity_poly.type
_entity_poly.pdbx_seq_one_letter_code
_entity_poly.pdbx_strand_id
1 'polypeptide(L)'
;MKLDTLVDFGSIVGAFLAAIGFLVSLRQFKLSRTMSYMQHLSDPSMIETRVDVDAWLDSSDDDNARLLQLQEDTELHIKVKVFLSFCNQISIAYRFGAIHNKMAFDIWNPFIPYYWDRLRFYIAWRRSQGYSIGHNLEKFARDIRSFNIK
;
A
#
# COMPACT_ATOMS: atom_id res chain seq x y z
N MET A 1 -17.80 2.54 52.62
CA MET A 1 -18.02 2.36 51.17
C MET A 1 -18.58 0.95 50.99
N LYS A 2 -19.73 0.77 50.34
CA LYS A 2 -20.40 -0.55 50.23
C LYS A 2 -19.61 -1.45 49.28
N LEU A 3 -19.57 -2.75 49.58
CA LEU A 3 -18.83 -3.76 48.80
C LEU A 3 -19.21 -3.73 47.31
N ASP A 4 -20.50 -3.51 47.02
CA ASP A 4 -21.02 -3.39 45.65
C ASP A 4 -20.36 -2.24 44.87
N THR A 5 -20.09 -1.11 45.54
CA THR A 5 -19.44 0.06 44.92
C THR A 5 -17.96 -0.18 44.60
N LEU A 6 -17.30 -1.08 45.33
CA LEU A 6 -15.92 -1.51 45.08
C LEU A 6 -15.84 -2.51 43.92
N VAL A 7 -16.81 -3.43 43.82
CA VAL A 7 -16.90 -4.39 42.71
C VAL A 7 -17.21 -3.67 41.39
N ASP A 8 -18.17 -2.74 41.39
CA ASP A 8 -18.49 -1.92 40.21
C ASP A 8 -17.29 -1.08 39.74
N PHE A 9 -16.54 -0.49 40.69
CA PHE A 9 -15.33 0.27 40.38
C PHE A 9 -14.22 -0.63 39.79
N GLY A 10 -14.02 -1.83 40.35
CA GLY A 10 -13.07 -2.81 39.83
C GLY A 10 -13.42 -3.29 38.43
N SER A 11 -14.70 -3.50 38.12
CA SER A 11 -15.19 -3.86 36.79
C SER A 11 -14.99 -2.72 35.78
N ILE A 12 -15.23 -1.46 36.17
CA ILE A 12 -15.00 -0.29 35.32
C ILE A 12 -13.50 -0.13 35.01
N VAL A 13 -12.63 -0.24 36.02
CA VAL A 13 -11.17 -0.17 35.85
C VAL A 13 -10.68 -1.32 34.99
N GLY A 14 -11.18 -2.54 35.20
CA GLY A 14 -10.86 -3.71 34.38
C GLY A 14 -11.26 -3.54 32.92
N ALA A 15 -12.47 -3.06 32.64
CA ALA A 15 -12.95 -2.79 31.29
C ALA A 15 -12.13 -1.68 30.61
N PHE A 16 -11.75 -0.64 31.36
CA PHE A 16 -10.90 0.45 30.86
C PHE A 16 -9.51 -0.05 30.46
N LEU A 17 -8.87 -0.86 31.31
CA LEU A 17 -7.57 -1.47 31.00
C LEU A 17 -7.66 -2.43 29.80
N ALA A 18 -8.74 -3.20 29.69
CA ALA A 18 -8.98 -4.07 28.54
C ALA A 18 -9.13 -3.27 27.23
N ALA A 19 -9.86 -2.16 27.27
CA ALA A 19 -10.01 -1.26 26.12
C ALA A 19 -8.67 -0.63 25.71
N ILE A 20 -7.87 -0.18 26.66
CA ILE A 20 -6.50 0.32 26.39
C ILE A 20 -5.65 -0.80 25.78
N GLY A 21 -5.64 -1.99 26.36
CA GLY A 21 -4.88 -3.13 25.86
C GLY A 21 -5.27 -3.53 24.44
N PHE A 22 -6.57 -3.47 24.12
CA PHE A 22 -7.09 -3.69 22.78
C PHE A 22 -6.59 -2.62 21.79
N LEU A 23 -6.66 -1.34 22.16
CA LEU A 23 -6.18 -0.24 21.31
C LEU A 23 -4.67 -0.31 21.05
N VAL A 24 -3.88 -0.65 22.08
CA VAL A 24 -2.43 -0.85 21.95
C VAL A 24 -2.14 -2.04 21.02
N SER A 25 -2.83 -3.17 21.22
CA SER A 25 -2.69 -4.35 20.36
C SER A 25 -3.04 -4.05 18.90
N LEU A 26 -4.15 -3.34 18.65
CA LEU A 26 -4.52 -2.90 17.31
C LEU A 26 -3.47 -1.99 16.68
N ARG A 27 -2.89 -1.08 17.45
CA ARG A 27 -1.81 -0.20 16.96
C ARG A 27 -0.56 -1.00 16.60
N GLN A 28 -0.15 -1.94 17.45
CA GLN A 28 1.02 -2.80 17.19
C GLN A 28 0.80 -3.69 15.96
N PHE A 29 -0.39 -4.27 15.82
CA PHE A 29 -0.76 -5.04 14.63
C PHE A 29 -0.63 -4.23 13.34
N LYS A 30 -1.15 -2.99 13.33
CA LYS A 30 -1.03 -2.08 12.16
C LYS A 30 0.42 -1.71 11.86
N LEU A 31 1.24 -1.45 12.89
CA LEU A 31 2.67 -1.17 12.72
C LEU A 31 3.41 -2.38 12.12
N SER A 32 3.19 -3.58 12.67
CA SER A 32 3.78 -4.83 12.18
C SER A 32 3.40 -5.10 10.72
N ARG A 33 2.11 -4.93 10.36
CA ARG A 33 1.67 -5.05 8.96
C ARG A 33 2.34 -4.02 8.04
N THR A 34 2.54 -2.79 8.52
CA THR A 34 3.23 -1.75 7.73
C THR A 34 4.68 -2.16 7.45
N MET A 35 5.39 -2.65 8.48
CA MET A 35 6.77 -3.15 8.36
C MET A 35 6.87 -4.35 7.42
N SER A 36 5.90 -5.27 7.44
CA SER A 36 5.89 -6.44 6.55
C SER A 36 5.86 -6.05 5.07
N TYR A 37 5.14 -5.00 4.69
CA TYR A 37 5.19 -4.50 3.30
C TYR A 37 6.55 -3.89 2.94
N MET A 38 7.22 -3.21 3.89
CA MET A 38 8.58 -2.70 3.66
C MET A 38 9.59 -3.85 3.50
N GLN A 39 9.48 -4.87 4.34
CA GLN A 39 10.30 -6.08 4.25
C GLN A 39 10.11 -6.73 2.89
N HIS A 40 8.86 -6.89 2.43
CA HIS A 40 8.59 -7.47 1.14
C HIS A 40 9.15 -6.65 -0.04
N LEU A 41 9.11 -5.32 0.04
CA LEU A 41 9.78 -4.46 -0.95
C LEU A 41 11.31 -4.66 -0.96
N SER A 42 11.87 -5.03 0.20
CA SER A 42 13.31 -5.22 0.39
C SER A 42 13.75 -6.66 0.10
N ASP A 43 12.82 -7.56 -0.25
CA ASP A 43 13.16 -8.92 -0.65
C ASP A 43 13.93 -8.90 -1.98
N PRO A 44 14.98 -9.71 -2.16
CA PRO A 44 15.80 -9.71 -3.38
C PRO A 44 15.00 -9.87 -4.67
N SER A 45 13.97 -10.72 -4.66
CA SER A 45 13.10 -10.95 -5.83
C SER A 45 12.22 -9.76 -6.17
N MET A 46 11.76 -9.01 -5.16
CA MET A 46 10.98 -7.79 -5.38
C MET A 46 11.88 -6.63 -5.82
N ILE A 47 13.12 -6.58 -5.33
CA ILE A 47 14.13 -5.62 -5.80
C ILE A 47 14.42 -5.85 -7.29
N GLU A 48 14.68 -7.10 -7.70
CA GLU A 48 14.89 -7.45 -9.11
C GLU A 48 13.67 -7.09 -9.96
N THR A 49 12.48 -7.49 -9.51
CA THR A 49 11.21 -7.12 -10.16
C THR A 49 11.10 -5.60 -10.34
N ARG A 50 11.42 -4.81 -9.32
CA ARG A 50 11.35 -3.35 -9.39
C ARG A 50 12.40 -2.77 -10.35
N VAL A 51 13.62 -3.29 -10.34
CA VAL A 51 14.68 -2.85 -11.25
C VAL A 51 14.27 -3.08 -12.71
N ASP A 52 13.69 -4.22 -13.03
CA ASP A 52 13.23 -4.51 -14.40
C ASP A 52 12.04 -3.64 -14.81
N VAL A 53 11.11 -3.39 -13.87
CA VAL A 53 9.99 -2.47 -14.09
C VAL A 53 10.50 -1.04 -14.30
N ASP A 54 11.46 -0.58 -13.50
CA ASP A 54 12.08 0.74 -13.64
C ASP A 54 12.80 0.84 -15.01
N ALA A 55 13.59 -0.17 -15.37
CA ALA A 55 14.29 -0.22 -16.67
C ALA A 55 13.32 -0.21 -17.85
N TRP A 56 12.19 -0.91 -17.76
CA TRP A 56 11.14 -0.86 -18.77
C TRP A 56 10.42 0.50 -18.81
N LEU A 57 10.16 1.10 -17.65
CA LEU A 57 9.59 2.44 -17.61
C LEU A 57 10.55 3.48 -18.22
N ASP A 58 11.87 3.25 -18.14
CA ASP A 58 12.92 4.10 -18.72
C ASP A 58 13.29 3.73 -20.17
N SER A 59 12.75 2.64 -20.74
CA SER A 59 13.18 2.13 -22.06
C SER A 59 12.75 3.00 -23.24
N SER A 60 11.70 3.80 -23.07
CA SER A 60 11.18 4.71 -24.09
C SER A 60 10.30 5.81 -23.46
N ASP A 61 10.33 6.99 -24.07
CA ASP A 61 9.40 8.08 -23.76
C ASP A 61 8.01 7.87 -24.37
N ASP A 62 7.85 6.92 -25.31
CA ASP A 62 6.57 6.58 -25.93
C ASP A 62 5.87 5.43 -25.18
N ASP A 63 4.67 5.72 -24.68
CA ASP A 63 3.78 4.75 -24.04
C ASP A 63 3.48 3.54 -24.94
N ASN A 64 3.29 3.75 -26.25
CA ASN A 64 2.95 2.66 -27.17
C ASN A 64 4.14 1.72 -27.39
N ALA A 65 5.35 2.26 -27.53
CA ALA A 65 6.57 1.47 -27.61
C ALA A 65 6.77 0.59 -26.37
N ARG A 66 6.55 1.14 -25.17
CA ARG A 66 6.61 0.36 -23.92
C ARG A 66 5.56 -0.75 -23.86
N LEU A 67 4.33 -0.48 -24.33
CA LEU A 67 3.27 -1.49 -24.38
C LEU A 67 3.55 -2.60 -25.39
N LEU A 68 4.15 -2.28 -26.54
CA LEU A 68 4.57 -3.27 -27.54
C LEU A 68 5.64 -4.20 -26.97
N GLN A 69 6.69 -3.65 -26.36
CA GLN A 69 7.73 -4.43 -25.69
C GLN A 69 7.12 -5.40 -24.65
N LEU A 70 6.17 -4.92 -23.85
CA LEU A 70 5.52 -5.72 -22.81
C LEU A 70 4.60 -6.82 -23.38
N GLN A 71 4.12 -6.69 -24.62
CA GLN A 71 3.36 -7.75 -25.29
C GLN A 71 4.28 -8.85 -25.84
N GLU A 72 5.51 -8.49 -26.21
CA GLU A 72 6.51 -9.41 -26.74
C GLU A 72 7.28 -10.13 -25.62
N ASP A 73 7.41 -9.50 -24.45
CA ASP A 73 8.10 -10.05 -23.28
C ASP A 73 7.12 -10.50 -22.18
N THR A 74 6.88 -11.82 -22.14
CA THR A 74 5.99 -12.43 -21.14
C THR A 74 6.54 -12.32 -19.71
N GLU A 75 7.86 -12.39 -19.54
CA GLU A 75 8.49 -12.35 -18.21
C GLU A 75 8.37 -10.94 -17.62
N LEU A 76 8.69 -9.92 -18.41
CA LEU A 76 8.52 -8.52 -18.04
C LEU A 76 7.06 -8.20 -17.70
N HIS A 77 6.11 -8.71 -18.49
CA HIS A 77 4.69 -8.53 -18.19
C HIS A 77 4.30 -9.13 -16.83
N ILE A 78 4.84 -10.30 -16.47
CA ILE A 78 4.62 -10.90 -15.15
C ILE A 78 5.19 -9.99 -14.06
N LYS A 79 6.42 -9.49 -14.21
CA LYS A 79 7.07 -8.58 -13.26
C LYS A 79 6.26 -7.30 -13.04
N VAL A 80 5.80 -6.66 -14.12
CA VAL A 80 4.92 -5.47 -14.05
C VAL A 80 3.63 -5.77 -13.29
N LYS A 81 2.99 -6.92 -13.54
CA LYS A 81 1.77 -7.32 -12.83
C LYS A 81 2.01 -7.57 -11.34
N VAL A 82 3.10 -8.26 -11.00
CA VAL A 82 3.48 -8.54 -9.60
C VAL A 82 3.72 -7.21 -8.87
N PHE A 83 4.50 -6.32 -9.46
CA PHE A 83 4.81 -5.02 -8.89
C PHE A 83 3.56 -4.14 -8.71
N LEU A 84 2.69 -4.07 -9.73
CA LEU A 84 1.44 -3.32 -9.62
C LEU A 84 0.49 -3.93 -8.57
N SER A 85 0.46 -5.26 -8.47
CA SER A 85 -0.30 -5.96 -7.43
C SER A 85 0.18 -5.56 -6.03
N PHE A 86 1.49 -5.54 -5.81
CA PHE A 86 2.08 -5.08 -4.55
C PHE A 86 1.66 -3.63 -4.21
N CYS A 87 1.79 -2.71 -5.17
CA CYS A 87 1.37 -1.32 -4.99
C CYS A 87 -0.13 -1.21 -4.63
N ASN A 88 -0.97 -2.01 -5.30
CA ASN A 88 -2.41 -2.03 -5.03
C ASN A 88 -2.74 -2.65 -3.67
N GLN A 89 -2.00 -3.67 -3.22
CA GLN A 89 -2.19 -4.27 -1.89
C GLN A 89 -1.89 -3.28 -0.76
N ILE A 90 -0.80 -2.52 -0.85
CA ILE A 90 -0.50 -1.46 0.12
C ILE A 90 -1.62 -0.41 0.10
N SER A 91 -2.07 -0.01 -1.09
CA SER A 91 -3.12 0.99 -1.26
C SER A 91 -4.46 0.55 -0.66
N ILE A 92 -4.81 -0.74 -0.81
CA ILE A 92 -5.96 -1.36 -0.15
C ILE A 92 -5.78 -1.33 1.37
N ALA A 93 -4.62 -1.76 1.85
CA ALA A 93 -4.35 -1.82 3.28
C ALA A 93 -4.40 -0.43 3.93
N TYR A 94 -3.91 0.61 3.25
CA TYR A 94 -4.05 2.01 3.64
C TYR A 94 -5.53 2.42 3.72
N ARG A 95 -6.29 2.19 2.65
CA ARG A 95 -7.70 2.61 2.54
C ARG A 95 -8.57 2.00 3.65
N PHE A 96 -8.33 0.75 4.00
CA PHE A 96 -9.09 0.05 5.04
C PHE A 96 -8.52 0.25 6.46
N GLY A 97 -7.49 1.08 6.61
CA GLY A 97 -6.84 1.33 7.90
C GLY A 97 -6.22 0.07 8.52
N ALA A 98 -5.84 -0.90 7.67
CA ALA A 98 -5.20 -2.15 8.05
C ALA A 98 -3.68 -1.99 8.29
N ILE A 99 -3.13 -0.83 7.94
CA ILE A 99 -1.76 -0.39 8.25
C ILE A 99 -1.80 0.92 9.03
N HIS A 100 -0.64 1.34 9.56
CA HIS A 100 -0.54 2.55 10.36
C HIS A 100 -0.42 3.78 9.45
N ASN A 101 -1.52 4.48 9.19
CA ASN A 101 -1.61 5.54 8.17
C ASN A 101 -0.48 6.57 8.17
N LYS A 102 -0.07 7.09 9.34
CA LYS A 102 1.04 8.07 9.42
C LYS A 102 2.36 7.49 8.91
N MET A 103 2.72 6.32 9.41
CA MET A 103 3.94 5.61 9.02
C MET A 103 3.87 5.19 7.55
N ALA A 104 2.73 4.67 7.11
CA ALA A 104 2.50 4.34 5.71
C ALA A 104 2.67 5.58 4.81
N PHE A 105 2.16 6.73 5.23
CA PHE A 105 2.39 7.98 4.53
C PHE A 105 3.89 8.30 4.46
N ASP A 106 4.59 8.34 5.60
CA ASP A 106 6.01 8.70 5.66
C ASP A 106 6.89 7.81 4.77
N ILE A 107 6.61 6.50 4.71
CA ILE A 107 7.35 5.53 3.90
C ILE A 107 7.00 5.66 2.41
N TRP A 108 5.69 5.73 2.11
CA TRP A 108 5.19 5.54 0.75
C TRP A 108 4.97 6.86 -0.01
N ASN A 109 5.12 8.02 0.65
CA ASN A 109 4.96 9.35 0.06
C ASN A 109 5.79 9.58 -1.22
N PRO A 110 7.10 9.27 -1.27
CA PRO A 110 7.85 9.41 -2.52
C PRO A 110 7.53 8.31 -3.54
N PHE A 111 7.17 7.11 -3.06
CA PHE A 111 7.05 5.90 -3.87
C PHE A 111 5.74 5.83 -4.65
N ILE A 112 4.60 5.96 -3.96
CA ILE A 112 3.28 5.71 -4.53
C ILE A 112 2.90 6.73 -5.61
N PRO A 113 3.04 8.05 -5.40
CA PRO A 113 2.78 9.04 -6.44
C PRO A 113 3.67 8.88 -7.66
N TYR A 114 4.96 8.54 -7.46
CA TYR A 114 5.91 8.31 -8.54
C TYR A 114 5.46 7.15 -9.44
N TYR A 115 5.23 5.97 -8.86
CA TYR A 115 4.80 4.82 -9.65
C TYR A 115 3.39 4.93 -10.20
N TRP A 116 2.48 5.59 -9.49
CA TRP A 116 1.17 5.93 -10.05
C TRP A 116 1.34 6.72 -11.35
N ASP A 117 2.16 7.78 -11.32
CA ASP A 117 2.30 8.64 -12.48
C ASP A 117 2.87 7.92 -13.69
N ARG A 118 3.89 7.09 -13.47
CA ARG A 118 4.59 6.35 -14.52
C ARG A 118 3.80 5.15 -15.05
N LEU A 119 2.95 4.52 -14.24
CA LEU A 119 2.16 3.34 -14.65
C LEU A 119 0.76 3.69 -15.18
N ARG A 120 0.38 4.97 -15.21
CA ARG A 120 -0.95 5.41 -15.67
C ARG A 120 -1.31 4.88 -17.05
N PHE A 121 -0.37 4.89 -18.00
CA PHE A 121 -0.61 4.41 -19.37
C PHE A 121 -0.93 2.90 -19.39
N TYR A 122 -0.14 2.09 -18.67
CA TYR A 122 -0.35 0.66 -18.54
C TYR A 122 -1.69 0.35 -17.88
N ILE A 123 -2.04 1.07 -16.81
CA ILE A 123 -3.32 0.92 -16.11
C ILE A 123 -4.48 1.26 -17.05
N ALA A 124 -4.37 2.33 -17.84
CA ALA A 124 -5.38 2.71 -18.82
C ALA A 124 -5.54 1.64 -19.91
N TRP A 125 -4.44 1.11 -20.45
CA TRP A 125 -4.44 0.02 -21.42
C TRP A 125 -5.09 -1.27 -20.88
N ARG A 126 -4.80 -1.66 -19.63
CA ARG A 126 -5.47 -2.80 -19.00
C ARG A 126 -6.95 -2.52 -18.75
N ARG A 127 -7.32 -1.29 -18.36
CA ARG A 127 -8.73 -0.91 -18.19
C ARG A 127 -9.49 -0.96 -19.51
N SER A 128 -8.90 -0.58 -20.64
CA SER A 128 -9.54 -0.70 -21.96
C SER A 128 -9.75 -2.15 -22.40
N GLN A 129 -9.04 -3.10 -21.79
CA GLN A 129 -9.24 -4.55 -21.94
C GLN A 129 -10.24 -5.14 -20.94
N GLY A 130 -10.91 -4.32 -20.13
CA GLY A 130 -11.94 -4.75 -19.16
C GLY A 130 -11.42 -5.09 -17.77
N TYR A 131 -10.14 -4.84 -17.45
CA TYR A 131 -9.61 -5.11 -16.12
C TYR A 131 -9.87 -3.96 -15.14
N SER A 132 -10.37 -4.27 -13.94
CA SER A 132 -10.54 -3.29 -12.86
C SER A 132 -9.28 -3.20 -11.98
N ILE A 133 -8.26 -2.46 -12.45
CA ILE A 133 -6.99 -2.28 -11.72
C ILE A 133 -6.68 -0.81 -11.45
N GLY A 134 -5.75 -0.57 -10.52
CA GLY A 134 -5.20 0.76 -10.23
C GLY A 134 -6.11 1.70 -9.42
N HIS A 135 -7.38 1.38 -9.16
CA HIS A 135 -8.31 2.28 -8.45
C HIS A 135 -7.86 2.66 -7.03
N ASN A 136 -7.39 1.70 -6.24
CA ASN A 136 -6.91 2.00 -4.88
C ASN A 136 -5.57 2.72 -4.92
N LEU A 137 -4.69 2.36 -5.87
CA LEU A 137 -3.42 3.06 -6.09
C LEU A 137 -3.63 4.53 -6.45
N GLU A 138 -4.53 4.80 -7.40
CA GLU A 138 -4.95 6.15 -7.79
C GLU A 138 -5.48 6.95 -6.61
N LYS A 139 -6.32 6.33 -5.78
CA LYS A 139 -6.83 6.98 -4.57
C LYS A 139 -5.70 7.26 -3.59
N PHE A 140 -4.82 6.31 -3.34
CA PHE A 140 -3.73 6.48 -2.38
C PHE A 140 -2.74 7.56 -2.83
N ALA A 141 -2.40 7.61 -4.13
CA ALA A 141 -1.57 8.67 -4.69
C ALA A 141 -2.21 10.06 -4.53
N ARG A 142 -3.53 10.18 -4.72
CA ARG A 142 -4.27 11.43 -4.49
C ARG A 142 -4.28 11.82 -3.01
N ASP A 143 -4.56 10.87 -2.12
CA ASP A 143 -4.59 11.09 -0.68
C ASP A 143 -3.21 11.59 -0.20
N ILE A 144 -2.12 10.98 -0.68
CA ILE A 144 -0.75 11.40 -0.35
C ILE A 144 -0.49 12.85 -0.79
N ARG A 145 -0.82 13.19 -2.04
CA ARG A 145 -0.61 14.55 -2.57
C ARG A 145 -1.41 15.59 -1.80
N SER A 146 -2.64 15.27 -1.40
CA SER A 146 -3.49 16.18 -0.64
C SER A 146 -2.95 16.49 0.76
N PHE A 147 -2.18 15.55 1.34
CA PHE A 147 -1.56 15.72 2.65
C PHE A 147 -0.33 16.64 2.58
N ASN A 148 0.46 16.59 1.50
CA ASN A 148 1.62 17.47 1.31
C ASN A 148 1.27 18.95 1.06
N ILE A 149 -0.01 19.26 0.78
CA ILE A 149 -0.50 20.63 0.51
C ILE A 149 -0.95 21.33 1.82
N LYS A 150 -1.07 20.59 2.93
CA LYS A 150 -1.46 21.11 4.25
C LYS A 150 -0.27 21.29 5.17
#